data_AF-A0A3N0AAV9-F1
#
_entry.id   AF-A0A3N0AAV9-F1
#
_cell.length_a   1.000
_cell.length_b   1.000
_cell.length_c   1.000
_cell.angle_alpha   90.00
_cell.angle_beta   90.00
_cell.angle_gamma   90.00
#
_symmetry.space_group_name_H-M   'P 1'
#
loop_
_entity.id
_entity.type
_entity.pdbx_description
1 polymer ?
#
loop_
_entity_poly.entity_id
_entity_poly.type
_entity_poly.pdbx_seq_one_letter_code
_entity_poly.pdbx_strand_id
1 'polypeptide(L)'
;MSNEDFSPLQGFDPLQDFAFDDDLEGEADPGTLDDGPYGLPVGANAPKLSSDAFDKAESAEERISTLFERMVPHTRVLMAIMDLAQQPVAPREVNDQITELQQHHHSVYAPSTFCDLLDRAGAICQTNEEGVPLKDIEREPDVVTVDGEDFWMVAPPPEVFWTLTDEGRAYFDAYQPLEQIRTLFADEPHYAHLYRHVLEQTALDGGATVGQLDPFILADEAAQNPKRYATYFMDKLERTGAVDWQGSWMATAAGRDYLADSTDESEE
;
A
#
# COMPACT_ATOMS: atom_id res chain seq x y z
N MET A 1 58.28 33.68 -43.89
CA MET A 1 57.43 32.91 -44.84
C MET A 1 56.99 31.67 -44.09
N SER A 2 55.74 31.38 -43.76
CA SER A 2 54.44 32.02 -43.97
C SER A 2 53.49 31.45 -42.89
N ASN A 3 52.44 32.21 -42.54
CA ASN A 3 51.40 31.91 -41.55
C ASN A 3 50.78 30.51 -41.70
N GLU A 4 50.52 29.84 -40.58
CA GLU A 4 49.28 29.09 -40.40
C GLU A 4 48.64 29.54 -39.08
N ASP A 5 47.57 30.32 -39.25
CA ASP A 5 46.68 30.85 -38.23
C ASP A 5 45.97 29.72 -37.47
N PHE A 6 46.16 29.68 -36.15
CA PHE A 6 45.28 28.97 -35.24
C PHE A 6 44.06 29.84 -34.99
N SER A 7 43.06 29.77 -35.87
CA SER A 7 41.76 30.43 -35.66
C SER A 7 40.90 29.60 -34.68
N PRO A 8 40.45 30.17 -33.55
CA PRO A 8 39.52 29.51 -32.65
C PRO A 8 38.09 29.59 -33.21
N LEU A 9 37.44 28.43 -33.35
CA LEU A 9 35.99 28.20 -33.32
C LEU A 9 35.11 29.40 -33.70
N GLN A 10 35.11 29.79 -34.97
CA GLN A 10 34.01 30.56 -35.57
C GLN A 10 33.18 29.59 -36.40
N GLY A 11 32.00 29.23 -35.91
CA GLY A 11 31.06 28.40 -36.67
C GLY A 11 29.96 27.72 -35.87
N PHE A 12 30.02 27.73 -34.53
CA PHE A 12 28.88 27.26 -33.73
C PHE A 12 28.04 28.45 -33.29
N ASP A 13 26.97 28.72 -34.05
CA ASP A 13 25.90 29.63 -33.65
C ASP A 13 24.77 28.79 -33.03
N PRO A 14 24.67 28.72 -31.68
CA PRO A 14 23.71 27.88 -31.00
C PRO A 14 22.25 28.33 -31.19
N LEU A 15 22.00 29.41 -31.91
CA LEU A 15 20.65 29.88 -32.24
C LEU A 15 20.20 29.52 -33.66
N GLN A 16 21.12 29.17 -34.58
CA GLN A 16 20.74 28.69 -35.92
C GLN A 16 20.47 27.18 -35.96
N ASP A 17 21.20 26.37 -35.18
CA ASP A 17 20.98 24.90 -35.15
C ASP A 17 19.70 24.47 -34.42
N PHE A 18 19.02 25.40 -33.73
CA PHE A 18 17.68 25.22 -33.14
C PHE A 18 16.57 25.92 -33.93
N ALA A 19 16.86 26.45 -35.12
CA ALA A 19 15.80 26.86 -36.03
C ALA A 19 15.06 25.61 -36.50
N PHE A 20 13.95 25.30 -35.84
CA PHE A 20 13.01 24.30 -36.29
C PHE A 20 12.55 24.70 -37.70
N ASP A 21 12.84 23.83 -38.67
CA ASP A 21 12.33 23.94 -40.03
C ASP A 21 10.82 23.73 -39.92
N ASP A 22 10.05 24.82 -39.99
CA ASP A 22 8.61 24.88 -39.69
C ASP A 22 7.72 24.22 -40.78
N ASP A 23 8.31 23.39 -41.65
CA ASP A 23 7.67 22.78 -42.82
C ASP A 23 7.60 21.23 -42.72
N LEU A 24 7.39 20.68 -41.52
CA LEU A 24 6.96 19.30 -41.35
C LEU A 24 5.53 19.26 -40.84
N GLU A 25 4.57 19.21 -41.77
CA GLU A 25 3.22 18.65 -41.51
C GLU A 25 3.37 17.15 -41.20
N GLY A 26 3.81 16.84 -39.98
CA GLY A 26 3.81 15.51 -39.39
C GLY A 26 2.62 15.35 -38.44
N GLU A 27 1.95 14.20 -38.49
CA GLU A 27 0.89 13.85 -37.53
C GLU A 27 1.37 14.08 -36.09
N ALA A 28 0.56 14.80 -35.31
CA ALA A 28 0.87 15.16 -33.93
C ALA A 28 1.25 13.93 -33.10
N ASP A 29 2.44 13.97 -32.49
CA ASP A 29 2.88 12.99 -31.52
C ASP A 29 1.89 12.97 -30.34
N PRO A 30 1.29 11.82 -29.98
CA PRO A 30 0.26 11.70 -28.95
C PRO A 30 0.71 12.10 -27.53
N GLY A 31 1.95 12.55 -27.33
CA GLY A 31 2.47 13.11 -26.09
C GLY A 31 2.63 14.63 -26.05
N THR A 32 2.48 15.33 -27.18
CA THR A 32 2.64 16.80 -27.23
C THR A 32 1.32 17.48 -26.90
N LEU A 33 1.33 18.30 -25.85
CA LEU A 33 0.19 19.13 -25.48
C LEU A 33 0.01 20.21 -26.55
N ASP A 34 -1.19 20.29 -27.12
CA ASP A 34 -1.57 21.39 -28.01
C ASP A 34 -1.59 22.70 -27.20
N ASP A 35 -0.72 23.62 -27.57
CA ASP A 35 -0.56 24.90 -26.90
C ASP A 35 -1.78 25.78 -27.20
N GLY A 36 -2.57 26.07 -26.16
CA GLY A 36 -3.67 27.03 -26.25
C GLY A 36 -3.17 28.44 -26.58
N PRO A 37 -4.08 29.40 -26.84
CA PRO A 37 -3.70 30.78 -27.07
C PRO A 37 -2.78 31.26 -25.93
N TYR A 38 -1.62 31.80 -26.31
CA TYR A 38 -0.51 32.21 -25.44
C TYR A 38 0.45 31.11 -24.93
N GLY A 39 0.51 29.94 -25.56
CA GLY A 39 1.47 28.89 -25.15
C GLY A 39 1.13 28.29 -23.78
N LEU A 40 -0.14 28.35 -23.41
CA LEU A 40 -0.66 27.82 -22.15
C LEU A 40 -1.42 26.53 -22.43
N PRO A 41 -1.18 25.44 -21.68
CA PRO A 41 -1.89 24.19 -21.88
C PRO A 41 -3.39 24.42 -21.74
N VAL A 42 -4.15 23.95 -22.72
CA VAL A 42 -5.61 24.01 -22.70
C VAL A 42 -6.10 23.15 -21.54
N GLY A 43 -6.78 23.74 -20.55
CA GLY A 43 -7.25 23.03 -19.35
C GLY A 43 -8.17 21.83 -19.63
N ALA A 44 -8.80 21.77 -20.82
CA ALA A 44 -9.59 20.62 -21.28
C ALA A 44 -8.73 19.41 -21.70
N ASN A 45 -7.46 19.63 -22.05
CA ASN A 45 -6.47 18.63 -22.42
C ASN A 45 -5.49 18.33 -21.27
N ALA A 46 -5.68 18.95 -20.10
CA ALA A 46 -4.92 18.57 -18.92
C ALA A 46 -5.15 17.06 -18.67
N PRO A 47 -4.09 16.26 -18.47
CA PRO A 47 -4.26 14.86 -18.11
C PRO A 47 -5.12 14.82 -16.86
N LYS A 48 -6.28 14.14 -16.96
CA LYS A 48 -7.08 13.83 -15.79
C LYS A 48 -6.24 12.90 -14.94
N LEU A 49 -5.55 13.44 -13.94
CA LEU A 49 -5.02 12.63 -12.86
C LEU A 49 -6.22 11.90 -12.28
N SER A 50 -6.27 10.56 -12.45
CA SER A 50 -7.24 9.76 -11.72
C SER A 50 -7.00 10.11 -10.26
N SER A 51 -8.00 10.73 -9.67
CA SER A 51 -7.97 11.14 -8.28
C SER A 51 -8.87 10.20 -7.51
N ASP A 52 -8.78 8.92 -7.81
CA ASP A 52 -9.35 7.86 -6.99
C ASP A 52 -8.49 7.75 -5.73
N ALA A 53 -8.39 8.78 -4.91
CA ALA A 53 -7.74 8.65 -3.60
C ALA A 53 -8.76 8.01 -2.65
N PHE A 54 -8.36 7.02 -1.86
CA PHE A 54 -9.29 6.28 -0.99
C PHE A 54 -10.00 7.21 -0.01
N ASP A 55 -9.37 8.34 0.35
CA ASP A 55 -9.88 9.36 1.27
C ASP A 55 -11.03 10.21 0.72
N LYS A 56 -11.44 9.99 -0.54
CA LYS A 56 -12.61 10.65 -1.13
C LYS A 56 -13.94 10.00 -0.81
N ALA A 57 -13.94 8.77 -0.28
CA ALA A 57 -15.16 8.11 0.12
C ALA A 57 -15.82 8.87 1.29
N GLU A 58 -17.15 8.92 1.29
CA GLU A 58 -17.90 9.78 2.22
C GLU A 58 -17.82 9.25 3.66
N SER A 59 -17.81 7.93 3.84
CA SER A 59 -17.76 7.29 5.16
C SER A 59 -16.37 6.73 5.50
N ALA A 60 -16.04 6.62 6.79
CA ALA A 60 -14.81 5.96 7.23
C ALA A 60 -14.79 4.48 6.84
N GLU A 61 -15.92 3.80 6.96
CA GLU A 61 -16.07 2.39 6.56
C GLU A 61 -15.63 2.14 5.10
N GLU A 62 -16.12 2.96 4.16
CA GLU A 62 -15.75 2.85 2.75
C GLU A 62 -14.27 3.18 2.52
N ARG A 63 -13.73 4.19 3.20
CA ARG A 63 -12.31 4.55 3.12
C ARG A 63 -11.42 3.41 3.61
N ILE A 64 -11.78 2.76 4.72
CA ILE A 64 -11.04 1.64 5.30
C ILE A 64 -11.06 0.45 4.32
N SER A 65 -12.24 0.04 3.82
CA SER A 65 -12.33 -1.05 2.83
C SER A 65 -11.47 -0.76 1.59
N THR A 66 -11.58 0.45 1.04
CA THR A 66 -10.83 0.86 -0.14
C THR A 66 -9.31 0.88 0.09
N LEU A 67 -8.87 1.27 1.30
CA LEU A 67 -7.46 1.23 1.68
C LEU A 67 -6.93 -0.21 1.64
N PHE A 68 -7.63 -1.15 2.28
CA PHE A 68 -7.22 -2.55 2.34
C PHE A 68 -7.26 -3.24 0.96
N GLU A 69 -8.26 -2.94 0.12
CA GLU A 69 -8.33 -3.45 -1.25
C GLU A 69 -7.14 -3.03 -2.13
N ARG A 70 -6.53 -1.88 -1.82
CA ARG A 70 -5.36 -1.35 -2.54
C ARG A 70 -4.04 -1.79 -1.94
N MET A 71 -4.05 -2.05 -0.64
CA MET A 71 -2.87 -2.37 0.16
C MET A 71 -2.86 -3.85 0.55
N VAL A 72 -3.37 -4.73 -0.32
CA VAL A 72 -3.43 -6.19 -0.06
C VAL A 72 -2.09 -6.76 0.41
N PRO A 73 -0.93 -6.46 -0.23
CA PRO A 73 0.39 -6.96 0.23
C PRO A 73 0.84 -6.40 1.59
N HIS A 74 0.09 -5.45 2.14
CA HIS A 74 0.35 -4.82 3.44
C HIS A 74 -0.79 -5.06 4.43
N THR A 75 -1.76 -5.92 4.10
CA THR A 75 -2.89 -6.27 4.98
C THR A 75 -2.39 -6.73 6.35
N ARG A 76 -1.37 -7.59 6.41
CA ARG A 76 -0.77 -8.03 7.67
C ARG A 76 -0.24 -6.87 8.51
N VAL A 77 0.46 -5.92 7.88
CA VAL A 77 1.03 -4.75 8.57
C VAL A 77 -0.08 -3.84 9.09
N LEU A 78 -1.06 -3.53 8.24
CA LEU A 78 -2.19 -2.67 8.62
C LEU A 78 -2.99 -3.30 9.77
N MET A 79 -3.30 -4.60 9.69
CA MET A 79 -3.99 -5.31 10.77
C MET A 79 -3.17 -5.37 12.05
N ALA A 80 -1.84 -5.55 11.97
CA ALA A 80 -0.98 -5.53 13.15
C ALA A 80 -0.98 -4.15 13.85
N ILE A 81 -0.99 -3.05 13.09
CA ILE A 81 -1.12 -1.70 13.66
C ILE A 81 -2.47 -1.53 14.35
N MET A 82 -3.55 -1.97 13.69
CA MET A 82 -4.90 -1.89 14.27
C MET A 82 -5.03 -2.75 15.55
N ASP A 83 -4.39 -3.92 15.59
CA ASP A 83 -4.34 -4.78 16.76
C ASP A 83 -3.61 -4.10 17.94
N LEU A 84 -2.48 -3.45 17.68
CA LEU A 84 -1.77 -2.66 18.69
C LEU A 84 -2.59 -1.48 19.20
N ALA A 85 -3.22 -0.76 18.28
CA ALA A 85 -4.02 0.42 18.57
C ALA A 85 -5.34 0.09 19.27
N GLN A 86 -5.66 -1.19 19.56
CA GLN A 86 -6.80 -1.54 20.39
C GLN A 86 -6.76 -0.86 21.77
N GLN A 87 -5.56 -0.52 22.24
CA GLN A 87 -5.30 0.41 23.35
C GLN A 87 -4.37 1.52 22.87
N PRO A 88 -4.35 2.69 23.54
CA PRO A 88 -3.45 3.78 23.16
C PRO A 88 -1.99 3.30 23.08
N VAL A 89 -1.39 3.36 21.89
CA VAL A 89 -0.03 2.87 21.64
C VAL A 89 0.90 4.00 21.21
N ALA A 90 2.11 4.03 21.77
CA ALA A 90 3.08 5.07 21.45
C ALA A 90 3.66 4.85 20.03
N PRO A 91 3.94 5.91 19.25
CA PRO A 91 4.54 5.79 17.92
C PRO A 91 5.84 4.99 17.88
N ARG A 92 6.62 5.03 18.96
CA ARG A 92 7.85 4.24 19.09
C ARG A 92 7.57 2.73 19.14
N GLU A 93 6.57 2.32 19.89
CA GLU A 93 6.20 0.90 20.02
C GLU A 93 5.69 0.34 18.68
N VAL A 94 4.86 1.13 17.98
CA VAL A 94 4.44 0.80 16.61
C VAL A 94 5.66 0.68 15.69
N ASN A 95 6.58 1.66 15.72
CA ASN A 95 7.79 1.62 14.89
C ASN A 95 8.63 0.36 15.14
N ASP A 96 8.88 0.02 16.40
CA ASP A 96 9.72 -1.13 16.76
C ASP A 96 9.11 -2.44 16.23
N GLN A 97 7.80 -2.65 16.44
CA GLN A 97 7.12 -3.88 16.01
C GLN A 97 6.92 -3.99 14.51
N ILE A 98 6.54 -2.89 13.83
CA ILE A 98 6.32 -2.94 12.38
C ILE A 98 7.65 -3.06 11.63
N THR A 99 8.74 -2.48 12.15
CA THR A 99 10.08 -2.69 11.57
C THR A 99 10.46 -4.17 11.56
N GLU A 100 10.14 -4.91 12.63
CA GLU A 100 10.36 -6.36 12.68
C GLU A 100 9.48 -7.11 11.67
N LEU A 101 8.19 -6.79 11.59
CA LEU A 101 7.27 -7.41 10.62
C LEU A 101 7.67 -7.15 9.16
N GLN A 102 8.30 -6.01 8.88
CA GLN A 102 8.74 -5.63 7.54
C GLN A 102 10.14 -6.16 7.17
N GLN A 103 10.81 -6.96 8.00
CA GLN A 103 12.19 -7.41 7.75
C GLN A 103 12.41 -8.08 6.38
N HIS A 104 11.36 -8.68 5.81
CA HIS A 104 11.39 -9.36 4.51
C HIS A 104 10.56 -8.63 3.42
N HIS A 105 10.03 -7.46 3.77
CA HIS A 105 9.27 -6.61 2.87
C HIS A 105 10.16 -5.48 2.35
N HIS A 106 10.35 -5.41 1.04
CA HIS A 106 10.97 -4.24 0.39
C HIS A 106 9.97 -3.09 0.23
N SER A 107 9.28 -2.73 1.30
CA SER A 107 8.33 -1.61 1.28
C SER A 107 9.06 -0.29 1.39
N VAL A 108 8.61 0.71 0.62
CA VAL A 108 9.09 2.10 0.73
C VAL A 108 8.41 2.83 1.89
N TYR A 109 7.31 2.26 2.42
CA TYR A 109 6.54 2.86 3.50
C TYR A 109 7.20 2.61 4.86
N ALA A 110 7.46 3.70 5.57
CA ALA A 110 7.83 3.66 6.98
C ALA A 110 6.59 3.34 7.84
N PRO A 111 6.75 2.81 9.07
CA PRO A 111 5.62 2.51 9.95
C PRO A 111 4.71 3.73 10.19
N SER A 112 5.29 4.93 10.36
CA SER A 112 4.53 6.16 10.49
C SER A 112 3.61 6.43 9.29
N THR A 113 4.03 6.09 8.08
CA THR A 113 3.19 6.26 6.88
C THR A 113 1.98 5.33 6.89
N PHE A 114 2.10 4.12 7.43
CA PHE A 114 0.93 3.26 7.61
C PHE A 114 -0.03 3.81 8.65
N CYS A 115 0.48 4.36 9.76
CA CYS A 115 -0.36 5.06 10.73
C CYS A 115 -1.10 6.24 10.08
N ASP A 116 -0.40 7.07 9.30
CA ASP A 116 -1.02 8.20 8.60
C ASP A 116 -2.10 7.75 7.59
N LEU A 117 -1.90 6.61 6.91
CA LEU A 117 -2.89 6.05 5.99
C LEU A 117 -4.13 5.54 6.74
N LEU A 118 -3.94 4.85 7.87
CA LEU A 118 -5.03 4.37 8.70
C LEU A 118 -5.80 5.51 9.37
N ASP A 119 -5.10 6.56 9.83
CA ASP A 119 -5.71 7.77 10.39
C ASP A 119 -6.55 8.52 9.35
N ARG A 120 -6.01 8.69 8.14
CA ARG A 120 -6.77 9.29 7.02
C ARG A 120 -7.96 8.45 6.58
N ALA A 121 -7.87 7.12 6.67
CA ALA A 121 -9.01 6.25 6.43
C ALA A 121 -10.06 6.38 7.55
N GLY A 122 -9.63 6.74 8.75
CA GLY A 122 -10.44 6.79 9.96
C GLY A 122 -10.46 5.47 10.73
N ALA A 123 -9.52 4.56 10.49
CA ALA A 123 -9.38 3.30 11.23
C ALA A 123 -8.73 3.51 12.61
N ILE A 124 -7.76 4.42 12.70
CA ILE A 124 -7.14 4.83 13.96
C ILE A 124 -7.20 6.35 14.07
N CYS A 125 -6.89 6.91 15.24
CA CYS A 125 -6.73 8.34 15.41
C CYS A 125 -5.64 8.68 16.43
N GLN A 126 -5.15 9.92 16.37
CA GLN A 126 -4.24 10.47 17.37
C GLN A 126 -4.97 10.80 18.68
N THR A 127 -4.45 10.28 19.79
CA THR A 127 -5.01 10.37 21.13
C THR A 127 -3.93 10.71 22.15
N ASN A 128 -4.32 11.07 23.37
CA ASN A 128 -3.44 11.04 24.53
C ASN A 128 -3.30 9.60 25.08
N GLU A 129 -2.53 9.43 26.16
CA GLU A 129 -2.33 8.12 26.82
C GLU A 129 -3.64 7.47 27.31
N GLU A 130 -4.67 8.27 27.58
CA GLU A 130 -5.98 7.79 28.05
C GLU A 130 -6.94 7.42 26.90
N GLY A 131 -6.52 7.61 25.63
CA GLY A 131 -7.35 7.34 24.45
C GLY A 131 -8.31 8.46 24.09
N VAL A 132 -8.17 9.65 24.68
CA VAL A 132 -8.96 10.83 24.31
C VAL A 132 -8.38 11.44 23.03
N PRO A 133 -9.18 11.65 21.96
CA PRO A 133 -8.68 12.24 20.72
C PRO A 133 -8.06 13.61 20.93
N LEU A 134 -6.85 13.82 20.40
CA LEU A 134 -6.11 15.07 20.61
C LEU A 134 -6.85 16.31 20.06
N LYS A 135 -7.68 16.12 19.03
CA LYS A 135 -8.53 17.16 18.45
C LYS A 135 -9.61 17.69 19.43
N ASP A 136 -9.96 16.90 20.43
CA ASP A 136 -10.99 17.23 21.43
C ASP A 136 -10.38 17.81 22.72
N ILE A 137 -9.06 17.88 22.80
CA ILE A 137 -8.34 18.44 23.95
C ILE A 137 -8.12 19.93 23.71
N GLU A 138 -8.88 20.77 24.43
CA GLU A 138 -8.60 22.21 24.47
C GLU A 138 -7.30 22.49 25.22
N ARG A 139 -6.47 23.37 24.66
CA ARG A 139 -5.15 23.65 25.22
C ARG A 139 -4.88 25.13 25.37
N GLU A 140 -4.57 25.53 26.59
CA GLU A 140 -4.13 26.88 26.91
C GLU A 140 -2.64 27.07 26.58
N PRO A 141 -2.24 28.26 26.07
CA PRO A 141 -0.84 28.60 25.88
C PRO A 141 -0.13 28.74 27.22
N ASP A 142 1.17 28.42 27.24
CA ASP A 142 2.00 28.60 28.42
C ASP A 142 2.28 30.10 28.65
N VAL A 143 2.48 30.51 29.90
CA VAL A 143 2.91 31.87 30.25
C VAL A 143 4.35 31.83 30.73
N VAL A 144 5.22 32.65 30.13
CA VAL A 144 6.60 32.83 30.56
C VAL A 144 6.81 34.27 30.97
N THR A 145 7.19 34.48 32.23
CA THR A 145 7.53 35.81 32.74
C THR A 145 9.00 36.14 32.48
N VAL A 146 9.26 37.21 31.74
CA VAL A 146 10.60 37.74 31.48
C VAL A 146 10.66 39.18 31.95
N ASP A 147 11.61 39.51 32.83
CA ASP A 147 11.80 40.85 33.41
C ASP A 147 10.53 41.46 34.06
N GLY A 148 9.61 40.61 34.55
CA GLY A 148 8.37 41.03 35.20
C GLY A 148 7.19 41.26 34.26
N GLU A 149 7.34 40.96 32.97
CA GLU A 149 6.26 40.95 31.98
C GLU A 149 5.93 39.51 31.55
N ASP A 150 4.64 39.22 31.43
CA ASP A 150 4.13 37.90 31.04
C ASP A 150 3.98 37.79 29.53
N PHE A 151 4.64 36.78 28.94
CA PHE A 151 4.57 36.46 27.53
C PHE A 151 3.88 35.12 27.32
N TRP A 152 2.94 35.07 26.38
CA TRP A 152 2.32 33.82 25.95
C TRP A 152 3.26 33.06 25.04
N MET A 153 3.45 31.78 25.33
CA MET A 153 4.24 30.84 24.56
C MET A 153 3.36 29.70 24.06
N VAL A 154 3.63 29.21 22.86
CA VAL A 154 2.99 27.99 22.35
C VAL A 154 3.42 26.85 23.26
N ALA A 155 2.44 26.21 23.89
CA ALA A 155 2.70 25.10 24.78
C ALA A 155 3.28 23.90 23.98
N PRO A 156 4.22 23.10 24.54
CA PRO A 156 4.98 22.08 23.82
C PRO A 156 4.07 20.96 23.27
N PRO A 157 4.20 20.47 22.03
CA PRO A 157 3.26 19.48 21.47
C PRO A 157 2.93 18.34 22.43
N PRO A 158 1.64 17.94 22.57
CA PRO A 158 1.28 16.85 23.46
C PRO A 158 1.95 15.55 23.01
N GLU A 159 2.13 14.63 23.96
CA GLU A 159 2.48 13.26 23.59
C GLU A 159 1.34 12.64 22.78
N VAL A 160 1.73 11.95 21.70
CA VAL A 160 0.80 11.37 20.73
C VAL A 160 0.79 9.87 20.91
N PHE A 161 -0.41 9.30 20.95
CA PHE A 161 -0.69 7.87 20.92
C PHE A 161 -1.63 7.57 19.76
N TRP A 162 -1.57 6.37 19.21
CA TRP A 162 -2.53 5.88 18.23
C TRP A 162 -3.57 5.01 18.93
N THR A 163 -4.86 5.26 18.64
CA THR A 163 -5.96 4.45 19.16
C THR A 163 -6.93 4.09 18.04
N LEU A 164 -7.43 2.87 18.06
CA LEU A 164 -8.42 2.34 17.13
C LEU A 164 -9.75 3.07 17.31
N THR A 165 -10.35 3.51 16.21
CA THR A 165 -11.69 4.13 16.22
C THR A 165 -12.79 3.07 16.28
N ASP A 166 -14.04 3.50 16.47
CA ASP A 166 -15.19 2.58 16.41
C ASP A 166 -15.32 1.93 15.03
N GLU A 167 -15.11 2.68 13.95
CA GLU A 167 -15.15 2.16 12.58
C GLU A 167 -13.97 1.24 12.28
N GLY A 168 -12.77 1.56 12.77
CA GLY A 168 -11.61 0.69 12.70
C GLY A 168 -11.83 -0.62 13.45
N ARG A 169 -12.44 -0.55 14.63
CA ARG A 169 -12.80 -1.74 15.42
C ARG A 169 -13.83 -2.60 14.71
N ALA A 170 -14.88 -1.99 14.16
CA ALA A 170 -15.88 -2.71 13.38
C ALA A 170 -15.24 -3.45 12.19
N TYR A 171 -14.32 -2.81 11.46
CA TYR A 171 -13.59 -3.43 10.37
C TYR A 171 -12.69 -4.58 10.86
N PHE A 172 -11.96 -4.37 11.96
CA PHE A 172 -11.08 -5.38 12.55
C PHE A 172 -11.86 -6.63 12.98
N ASP A 173 -12.98 -6.46 13.69
CA ASP A 173 -13.81 -7.56 14.17
C ASP A 173 -14.49 -8.31 13.02
N ALA A 174 -14.85 -7.61 11.94
CA ALA A 174 -15.42 -8.20 10.73
C ALA A 174 -14.40 -8.99 9.89
N TYR A 175 -13.09 -8.85 10.15
CA TYR A 175 -12.07 -9.56 9.40
C TYR A 175 -12.02 -11.05 9.79
N GLN A 176 -12.57 -11.89 8.92
CA GLN A 176 -12.70 -13.34 9.11
C GLN A 176 -11.93 -14.09 8.01
N PRO A 177 -10.58 -14.16 8.07
CA PRO A 177 -9.77 -14.74 7.00
C PRO A 177 -10.10 -16.22 6.76
N LEU A 178 -10.39 -17.00 7.80
CA LEU A 178 -10.77 -18.41 7.65
C LEU A 178 -12.03 -18.58 6.79
N GLU A 179 -13.07 -17.76 7.02
CA GLU A 179 -14.31 -17.79 6.24
C GLU A 179 -14.10 -17.28 4.81
N GLN A 180 -13.22 -16.30 4.61
CA GLN A 180 -12.83 -15.86 3.26
C GLN A 180 -12.12 -16.98 2.48
N ILE A 181 -11.26 -17.76 3.14
CA ILE A 181 -10.60 -18.93 2.53
C ILE A 181 -11.65 -19.98 2.14
N ARG A 182 -12.59 -20.31 3.03
CA ARG A 182 -13.69 -21.24 2.72
C ARG A 182 -14.51 -20.76 1.52
N THR A 183 -14.84 -19.48 1.49
CA THR A 183 -15.59 -18.86 0.40
C THR A 183 -14.85 -18.97 -0.94
N LEU A 184 -13.55 -18.69 -0.99
CA LEU A 184 -12.74 -18.83 -2.20
C LEU A 184 -12.80 -20.26 -2.78
N PHE A 185 -12.67 -21.27 -1.93
CA PHE A 185 -12.73 -22.67 -2.36
C PHE A 185 -14.13 -23.08 -2.84
N ALA A 186 -15.19 -22.53 -2.22
CA ALA A 186 -16.58 -22.79 -2.61
C ALA A 186 -16.95 -22.09 -3.92
N ASP A 187 -16.45 -20.88 -4.16
CA ASP A 187 -16.72 -20.08 -5.36
C ASP A 187 -15.99 -20.61 -6.60
N GLU A 188 -14.80 -21.18 -6.41
CA GLU A 188 -13.95 -21.68 -7.51
C GLU A 188 -13.61 -23.18 -7.36
N PRO A 189 -14.60 -24.09 -7.29
CA PRO A 189 -14.37 -25.49 -6.94
C PRO A 189 -13.49 -26.23 -7.97
N HIS A 190 -13.52 -25.81 -9.24
CA HIS A 190 -12.65 -26.33 -10.30
C HIS A 190 -11.14 -26.06 -10.08
N TYR A 191 -10.80 -25.13 -9.18
CA TYR A 191 -9.44 -24.76 -8.80
C TYR A 191 -9.10 -25.17 -7.37
N ALA A 192 -10.03 -25.80 -6.64
CA ALA A 192 -9.84 -26.14 -5.22
C ALA A 192 -8.58 -26.98 -4.97
N HIS A 193 -8.25 -27.94 -5.85
CA HIS A 193 -7.04 -28.75 -5.71
C HIS A 193 -5.75 -27.97 -5.98
N LEU A 194 -5.79 -26.96 -6.87
CA LEU A 194 -4.65 -26.07 -7.13
C LEU A 194 -4.45 -25.10 -5.96
N TYR A 195 -5.51 -24.52 -5.43
CA TYR A 195 -5.45 -23.70 -4.21
C TYR A 195 -4.92 -24.49 -3.02
N ARG A 196 -5.44 -25.71 -2.81
CA ARG A 196 -4.96 -26.62 -1.77
C ARG A 196 -3.47 -26.92 -1.91
N HIS A 197 -3.03 -27.29 -3.11
CA HIS A 197 -1.63 -27.59 -3.35
C HIS A 197 -0.72 -26.39 -3.03
N VAL A 198 -1.08 -25.19 -3.51
CA VAL A 198 -0.31 -23.97 -3.19
C VAL A 198 -0.27 -23.74 -1.68
N LEU A 199 -1.40 -23.83 -0.99
CA LEU A 199 -1.48 -23.60 0.45
C LEU A 199 -0.70 -24.65 1.26
N GLU A 200 -0.72 -25.92 0.86
CA GLU A 200 0.09 -26.97 1.47
C GLU A 200 1.58 -26.70 1.30
N GLN A 201 2.02 -26.31 0.10
CA GLN A 201 3.43 -26.00 -0.16
C GLN A 201 3.90 -24.76 0.63
N THR A 202 3.06 -23.73 0.79
CA THR A 202 3.40 -22.55 1.59
C THR A 202 3.33 -22.83 3.11
N ALA A 203 2.67 -23.89 3.54
CA ALA A 203 2.64 -24.32 4.94
C ALA A 203 3.91 -25.08 5.38
N LEU A 204 4.69 -25.62 4.44
CA LEU A 204 5.96 -26.30 4.71
C LEU A 204 7.02 -25.36 5.30
N ASP A 205 8.02 -25.95 5.97
CA ASP A 205 9.17 -25.21 6.50
C ASP A 205 9.91 -24.47 5.39
N GLY A 206 10.03 -23.15 5.54
CA GLY A 206 10.65 -22.27 4.54
C GLY A 206 9.71 -21.79 3.43
N GLY A 207 8.45 -22.22 3.43
CA GLY A 207 7.42 -21.78 2.49
C GLY A 207 7.68 -22.20 1.05
N ALA A 208 7.07 -21.49 0.11
CA ALA A 208 7.18 -21.77 -1.32
C ALA A 208 7.52 -20.53 -2.15
N THR A 209 8.05 -20.77 -3.35
CA THR A 209 8.31 -19.76 -4.37
C THR A 209 7.50 -20.04 -5.62
N VAL A 210 7.24 -19.00 -6.42
CA VAL A 210 6.55 -19.12 -7.72
C VAL A 210 7.17 -20.22 -8.59
N GLY A 211 8.51 -20.26 -8.67
CA GLY A 211 9.24 -21.22 -9.49
C GLY A 211 9.12 -22.68 -9.04
N GLN A 212 8.84 -22.92 -7.75
CA GLN A 212 8.55 -24.28 -7.24
C GLN A 212 7.11 -24.71 -7.53
N LEU A 213 6.17 -23.77 -7.54
CA LEU A 213 4.74 -24.04 -7.70
C LEU A 213 4.31 -24.14 -9.18
N ASP A 214 4.88 -23.30 -10.06
CA ASP A 214 4.51 -23.21 -11.46
C ASP A 214 4.50 -24.55 -12.22
N PRO A 215 5.49 -25.46 -12.05
CA PRO A 215 5.50 -26.73 -12.75
C PRO A 215 4.24 -27.58 -12.48
N PHE A 216 3.72 -27.56 -11.25
CA PHE A 216 2.51 -28.28 -10.89
C PHE A 216 1.27 -27.61 -11.50
N ILE A 217 1.16 -26.28 -11.36
CA ILE A 217 0.04 -25.50 -11.90
C ILE A 217 -0.04 -25.65 -13.42
N LEU A 218 1.09 -25.55 -14.12
CA LEU A 218 1.13 -25.61 -15.58
C LEU A 218 0.90 -27.01 -16.14
N ALA A 219 1.01 -28.06 -15.33
CA ALA A 219 0.66 -29.42 -15.72
C ALA A 219 -0.85 -29.70 -15.64
N ASP A 220 -1.61 -28.85 -14.94
CA ASP A 220 -3.04 -29.04 -14.73
C ASP A 220 -3.87 -28.49 -15.89
N GLU A 221 -4.87 -29.27 -16.34
CA GLU A 221 -5.76 -28.90 -17.43
C GLU A 221 -6.66 -27.69 -17.10
N ALA A 222 -7.14 -27.59 -15.85
CA ALA A 222 -8.00 -26.49 -15.43
C ALA A 222 -7.26 -25.14 -15.53
N ALA A 223 -5.95 -25.15 -15.35
CA ALA A 223 -5.10 -23.98 -15.47
C ALA A 223 -4.71 -23.62 -16.92
N GLN A 224 -5.14 -24.34 -17.96
CA GLN A 224 -4.76 -24.03 -19.35
C GLN A 224 -5.74 -23.11 -20.09
N ASN A 225 -7.01 -23.04 -19.66
CA ASN A 225 -8.02 -22.23 -20.35
C ASN A 225 -8.99 -21.52 -19.39
N PRO A 226 -8.75 -20.24 -19.04
CA PRO A 226 -7.61 -19.43 -19.45
C PRO A 226 -6.30 -19.92 -18.81
N LYS A 227 -5.16 -19.63 -19.45
CA LYS A 227 -3.86 -20.01 -18.91
C LYS A 227 -3.59 -19.27 -17.58
N ARG A 228 -3.33 -20.02 -16.50
CA ARG A 228 -3.00 -19.52 -15.16
C ARG A 228 -1.61 -19.98 -14.74
N TYR A 229 -1.00 -19.19 -13.87
CA TYR A 229 0.31 -19.44 -13.26
C TYR A 229 0.16 -19.42 -11.74
N ALA A 230 1.16 -19.89 -11.00
CA ALA A 230 1.12 -19.90 -9.53
C ALA A 230 0.79 -18.53 -8.94
N THR A 231 1.26 -17.44 -9.56
CA THR A 231 0.95 -16.05 -9.14
C THR A 231 -0.55 -15.79 -9.03
N TYR A 232 -1.36 -16.30 -9.96
CA TYR A 232 -2.82 -16.14 -9.91
C TYR A 232 -3.42 -16.74 -8.63
N PHE A 233 -2.96 -17.93 -8.24
CA PHE A 233 -3.48 -18.62 -7.06
C PHE A 233 -2.95 -17.98 -5.78
N MET A 234 -1.68 -17.54 -5.77
CA MET A 234 -1.11 -16.82 -4.62
C MET A 234 -1.80 -15.48 -4.38
N ASP A 235 -2.03 -14.67 -5.42
CA ASP A 235 -2.73 -13.39 -5.30
C ASP A 235 -4.14 -13.57 -4.69
N LYS A 236 -4.83 -14.65 -5.07
CA LYS A 236 -6.15 -14.99 -4.55
C LYS A 236 -6.11 -15.45 -3.09
N LEU A 237 -5.14 -16.30 -2.74
CA LEU A 237 -4.92 -16.77 -1.37
C LEU A 237 -4.43 -15.65 -0.44
N GLU A 238 -3.64 -14.70 -0.95
CA GLU A 238 -3.18 -13.53 -0.20
C GLU A 238 -4.36 -12.62 0.14
N ARG A 239 -5.27 -12.38 -0.81
CA ARG A 239 -6.48 -11.57 -0.61
C ARG A 239 -7.41 -12.12 0.47
N THR A 240 -7.45 -13.43 0.69
CA THR A 240 -8.25 -14.05 1.76
C THR A 240 -7.50 -14.11 3.10
N GLY A 241 -6.22 -13.72 3.12
CA GLY A 241 -5.35 -13.85 4.28
C GLY A 241 -4.82 -15.26 4.53
N ALA A 242 -4.89 -16.16 3.55
CA ALA A 242 -4.38 -17.54 3.67
C ALA A 242 -2.86 -17.61 3.64
N VAL A 243 -2.23 -16.74 2.86
CA VAL A 243 -0.78 -16.67 2.68
C VAL A 243 -0.31 -15.23 2.78
N ASP A 244 0.97 -15.06 3.10
CA ASP A 244 1.63 -13.76 3.09
C ASP A 244 3.11 -13.91 2.68
N TRP A 245 3.68 -12.84 2.14
CA TRP A 245 5.08 -12.81 1.71
C TRP A 245 6.01 -12.50 2.89
N GLN A 246 6.98 -13.38 3.16
CA GLN A 246 7.98 -13.20 4.22
C GLN A 246 9.38 -13.56 3.70
N GLY A 247 9.68 -13.18 2.47
CA GLY A 247 10.90 -13.59 1.74
C GLY A 247 10.70 -14.89 0.96
N SER A 248 9.72 -15.70 1.38
CA SER A 248 9.02 -16.72 0.60
C SER A 248 7.53 -16.62 0.90
N TRP A 249 6.69 -17.28 0.11
CA TRP A 249 5.26 -17.36 0.40
C TRP A 249 5.02 -18.33 1.55
N MET A 250 4.43 -17.82 2.62
CA MET A 250 4.18 -18.56 3.86
C MET A 250 2.69 -18.65 4.12
N ALA A 251 2.19 -19.82 4.53
CA ALA A 251 0.84 -19.94 5.05
C ALA A 251 0.71 -19.20 6.39
N THR A 252 -0.33 -18.38 6.51
CA THR A 252 -0.71 -17.71 7.76
C THR A 252 -1.30 -18.71 8.76
N ALA A 253 -1.63 -18.26 9.98
CA ALA A 253 -2.37 -19.08 10.94
C ALA A 253 -3.71 -19.57 10.34
N ALA A 254 -4.52 -18.66 9.79
CA ALA A 254 -5.79 -19.02 9.16
C ALA A 254 -5.64 -20.00 7.99
N GLY A 255 -4.59 -19.85 7.18
CA GLY A 255 -4.29 -20.81 6.10
C GLY A 255 -3.97 -22.21 6.62
N ARG A 256 -3.22 -22.31 7.73
CA ARG A 256 -2.89 -23.59 8.38
C ARG A 256 -4.11 -24.21 9.05
N ASP A 257 -4.93 -23.40 9.71
CA ASP A 257 -6.17 -23.86 10.35
C ASP A 257 -7.14 -24.43 9.31
N TYR A 258 -7.28 -23.77 8.15
CA TYR A 258 -8.08 -24.30 7.05
C TYR A 258 -7.59 -25.67 6.55
N LEU A 259 -6.27 -25.86 6.43
CA LEU A 259 -5.71 -27.16 6.04
C LEU A 259 -5.99 -28.24 7.09
N ALA A 260 -5.85 -27.92 8.37
CA ALA A 260 -6.13 -28.85 9.46
C ALA A 260 -7.59 -29.33 9.43
N ASP A 261 -8.55 -28.39 9.39
CA ASP A 261 -9.98 -28.70 9.36
C ASP A 261 -10.38 -29.58 8.16
N SER A 262 -9.82 -29.30 6.99
CA SER A 262 -10.16 -30.04 5.78
C SER A 262 -9.51 -31.42 5.67
N THR A 263 -8.51 -31.71 6.50
CA THR A 263 -7.90 -33.04 6.60
C THR A 263 -8.81 -33.96 7.43
N ASP A 264 -9.40 -33.43 8.51
CA ASP A 264 -10.35 -34.17 9.36
C ASP A 264 -11.66 -34.53 8.63
N GLU A 265 -12.19 -33.64 7.77
CA GLU A 265 -13.37 -33.93 6.94
C GLU A 265 -13.16 -35.03 5.88
N SER A 266 -11.90 -35.36 5.57
CA SER A 266 -11.55 -36.39 4.58
C SER A 266 -11.41 -37.80 5.19
N GLU A 267 -11.40 -37.90 6.53
CA GLU A 267 -11.26 -39.15 7.28
C GLU A 267 -12.59 -39.67 7.89
N GLU A 268 -13.70 -38.92 7.75
CA GLU A 268 -15.07 -39.33 8.12
C GLU A 268 -15.90 -39.87 6.94
#